data_AF-A0A954ESE8-F1
#
_entry.id   AF-A0A954ESE8-F1
#
_cell.length_a   1.000
_cell.length_b   1.000
_cell.length_c   1.000
_cell.angle_alpha   90.00
_cell.angle_beta   90.00
_cell.angle_gamma   90.00
#
_symmetry.space_group_name_H-M   'P 1'
#
loop_
_entity.id
_entity.type
_entity.pdbx_description
1 polymer ?
#
loop_
_entity_poly.entity_id
_entity_poly.type
_entity_poly.pdbx_seq_one_letter_code
_entity_poly.pdbx_strand_id
1 'polypeptide(L)'
;KTVKIGEVGLSKFITASRRSAQTQSVGTVYYMAPEVAKGRYGKEVDIYAMGILLYEMLTGQVPFDGESTGEILMKHLTEAPDLMKLPPRMRGVVSKALAKEPEKRYASIDQLLKAFNDALLGRSEPIDVPDQRAEPVPSPELYQTLPGTPASPRGHDQGFQASLNLQFVTDAGWWVLIGLVILSGLLLNRFLGLGRLSWLTLVTIAALGGLTYLLSSLFKSWRGAMTRSCGYGVPQRTAPIQQASIQTTTSFWEKGVAAVPITGLLTALLAAVKPTVFLNAEGQFPDWGMIGLFSTVAVSGVWGLLLLPAIWTRNSGKLPPGRFAAAMIGIGIGLLAFGVDQYLLLDISTNGDFRGDALYERIADQPLMVRGAGPTALGYILFFGSLFFIRDWALLLRSNRERRFSVASVLWTIAVAWFVTKIFAFPLPLALAWAAVLSCVVQLVSPWAPARQGRVTRLNA
;
A
#
# COMPACT_ATOMS: atom_id res chain seq x y z
N LYS A 1 6.38 41.10 -5.76
CA LYS A 1 5.96 39.69 -5.99
C LYS A 1 4.53 39.55 -5.47
N THR A 2 3.62 38.96 -6.24
CA THR A 2 2.21 38.76 -5.83
C THR A 2 2.05 37.37 -5.24
N VAL A 3 1.62 37.28 -3.98
CA VAL A 3 1.30 36.01 -3.31
C VAL A 3 -0.19 35.74 -3.49
N LYS A 4 -0.56 34.50 -3.83
CA LYS A 4 -1.97 34.08 -4.03
C LYS A 4 -2.26 32.87 -3.15
N ILE A 5 -3.46 32.82 -2.57
CA ILE A 5 -3.93 31.68 -1.80
C ILE A 5 -4.32 30.55 -2.77
N GLY A 6 -3.81 29.34 -2.54
CA GLY A 6 -4.15 28.11 -3.27
C GLY A 6 -5.09 27.20 -2.47
N GLU A 7 -5.56 26.10 -3.08
CA GLU A 7 -6.25 24.99 -2.40
C GLU A 7 -7.57 25.33 -1.64
N VAL A 8 -8.35 26.30 -2.12
CA VAL A 8 -9.71 26.60 -1.58
C VAL A 8 -10.71 25.43 -1.77
N GLY A 9 -10.35 24.38 -2.51
CA GLY A 9 -11.20 23.20 -2.76
C GLY A 9 -11.52 22.34 -1.53
N LEU A 10 -10.80 22.52 -0.42
CA LEU A 10 -11.09 21.90 0.89
C LEU A 10 -11.94 22.80 1.80
N SER A 11 -12.30 24.02 1.38
CA SER A 11 -13.16 24.91 2.15
C SER A 11 -14.56 24.29 2.28
N LYS A 12 -15.04 24.12 3.51
CA LYS A 12 -16.40 23.64 3.75
C LYS A 12 -17.34 24.85 3.72
N PHE A 13 -18.43 24.75 2.96
CA PHE A 13 -19.61 25.56 3.28
C PHE A 13 -20.05 25.17 4.69
N ILE A 14 -20.16 26.15 5.59
CA ILE A 14 -20.49 25.93 7.00
C ILE A 14 -21.97 25.51 7.10
N THR A 15 -22.23 24.25 6.80
CA THR A 15 -23.38 23.50 7.33
C THR A 15 -22.80 22.62 8.41
N ALA A 16 -23.26 22.81 9.65
CA ALA A 16 -22.85 22.10 10.85
C ALA A 16 -22.93 20.58 10.67
N SER A 17 -21.87 19.99 10.10
CA SER A 17 -21.78 18.58 9.76
C SER A 17 -21.00 17.88 10.86
N ARG A 18 -21.76 17.23 11.76
CA ARG A 18 -21.24 16.32 12.78
C ARG A 18 -20.68 15.08 12.08
N ARG A 19 -19.41 15.05 11.69
CA ARG A 19 -18.63 13.79 11.55
C ARG A 19 -17.14 14.00 11.20
N SER A 20 -16.34 13.28 11.99
CA SER A 20 -14.97 12.80 11.79
C SER A 20 -13.82 13.80 11.67
N ALA A 21 -13.10 13.94 12.78
CA ALA A 21 -11.75 14.50 12.91
C ALA A 21 -10.69 13.51 12.37
N GLN A 22 -10.71 13.21 11.07
CA GLN A 22 -9.62 12.51 10.40
C GLN A 22 -9.01 13.41 9.33
N THR A 23 -8.24 14.40 9.78
CA THR A 23 -7.33 15.18 8.93
C THR A 23 -5.91 14.75 9.29
N GLN A 24 -5.53 13.53 8.89
CA GLN A 24 -4.14 13.08 8.96
C GLN A 24 -3.46 13.35 7.61
N SER A 25 -3.04 14.59 7.43
CA SER A 25 -1.90 14.95 6.58
C SER A 25 -0.87 15.55 7.53
N VAL A 26 0.35 15.03 7.50
CA VAL A 26 1.47 15.36 8.40
C VAL A 26 1.77 16.87 8.44
N GLY A 27 1.30 17.66 7.48
CA GLY A 27 1.44 19.13 7.46
C GLY A 27 0.29 19.95 8.08
N THR A 28 -0.93 19.41 8.23
CA THR A 28 -2.08 20.23 8.69
C THR A 28 -2.11 20.43 10.21
N VAL A 29 -1.48 19.55 10.97
CA VAL A 29 -1.57 19.55 12.44
C VAL A 29 -0.96 20.79 13.08
N TYR A 30 0.06 21.39 12.45
CA TYR A 30 0.71 22.62 12.90
C TYR A 30 -0.18 23.87 12.84
N TYR A 31 -1.22 23.88 11.99
CA TYR A 31 -2.12 25.01 11.81
C TYR A 31 -3.52 24.74 12.40
N MET A 32 -3.70 23.60 13.06
CA MET A 32 -5.02 23.15 13.51
C MET A 32 -5.46 23.90 14.76
N ALA A 33 -6.66 24.51 14.69
CA ALA A 33 -7.24 25.17 15.85
C ALA A 33 -7.66 24.15 16.94
N PRO A 34 -7.49 24.46 18.23
CA PRO A 34 -7.73 23.52 19.34
C PRO A 34 -9.15 22.92 19.37
N GLU A 35 -10.15 23.70 18.98
CA GLU A 35 -11.55 23.31 18.92
C GLU A 35 -11.88 22.34 17.79
N VAL A 36 -11.03 22.20 16.76
CA VAL A 36 -11.21 21.23 15.68
C VAL A 36 -11.18 19.80 16.25
N ALA A 37 -10.34 19.54 17.25
CA ALA A 37 -10.29 18.26 17.96
C ALA A 37 -11.59 17.96 18.74
N LYS A 38 -12.33 19.00 19.15
CA LYS A 38 -13.63 18.88 19.84
C LYS A 38 -14.80 18.66 18.86
N GLY A 39 -14.56 18.79 17.54
CA GLY A 39 -15.55 18.54 16.49
C GLY A 39 -16.64 19.60 16.33
N ARG A 40 -16.56 20.72 17.05
CA ARG A 40 -17.46 21.89 16.90
C ARG A 40 -16.60 23.13 16.65
N TYR A 41 -16.73 23.71 15.46
CA TYR A 41 -15.90 24.84 15.05
C TYR A 41 -16.62 25.70 14.00
N GLY A 42 -16.30 27.00 13.98
CA GLY A 42 -16.83 27.98 13.02
C GLY A 42 -15.72 28.61 12.18
N LYS A 43 -15.96 29.83 11.68
CA LYS A 43 -15.00 30.62 10.88
C LYS A 43 -13.74 31.03 11.66
N GLU A 44 -13.78 30.91 12.98
CA GLU A 44 -12.72 31.32 13.91
C GLU A 44 -11.48 30.43 13.80
N VAL A 45 -11.60 29.23 13.21
CA VAL A 45 -10.46 28.33 12.95
C VAL A 45 -9.49 28.91 11.93
N ASP A 46 -10.01 29.63 10.93
CA ASP A 46 -9.18 30.26 9.89
C ASP A 46 -8.34 31.41 10.48
N ILE A 47 -8.87 32.09 11.50
CA ILE A 47 -8.16 33.16 12.22
C ILE A 47 -7.00 32.58 13.02
N TYR A 48 -7.20 31.40 13.62
CA TYR A 48 -6.13 30.70 14.33
C TYR A 48 -5.03 30.22 13.37
N ALA A 49 -5.42 29.56 12.27
CA ALA A 49 -4.47 29.11 11.26
C ALA A 49 -3.69 30.28 10.65
N MET A 50 -4.35 31.41 10.40
CA MET A 50 -3.69 32.64 9.94
C MET A 50 -2.73 33.20 10.99
N GLY A 51 -3.04 33.10 12.28
CA GLY A 51 -2.14 33.47 13.37
C GLY A 51 -0.85 32.63 13.39
N ILE A 52 -0.97 31.31 13.20
CA ILE A 52 0.19 30.41 13.10
C ILE A 52 1.03 30.76 11.88
N LEU A 53 0.38 30.94 10.73
CA LEU A 53 1.05 31.27 9.48
C LEU A 53 1.76 32.62 9.55
N LEU A 54 1.15 33.62 10.22
CA LEU A 54 1.78 34.90 10.48
C LEU A 54 3.02 34.76 11.38
N TYR A 55 2.92 33.95 12.44
CA TYR A 55 4.06 33.65 13.31
C TYR A 55 5.21 33.03 12.52
N GLU A 56 4.90 32.03 11.69
CA GLU A 56 5.88 31.32 10.87
C GLU A 56 6.52 32.22 9.81
N MET A 57 5.75 33.06 9.13
CA MET A 57 6.31 33.99 8.14
C MET A 57 7.26 35.02 8.76
N LEU A 58 7.06 35.38 10.03
CA LEU A 58 7.88 36.37 10.73
C LEU A 58 9.11 35.76 11.40
N THR A 59 9.05 34.49 11.81
CA THR A 59 10.11 33.83 12.59
C THR A 59 10.84 32.72 11.83
N GLY A 60 10.25 32.20 10.75
CA GLY A 60 10.68 31.00 10.04
C GLY A 60 10.40 29.68 10.80
N GLN A 61 9.69 29.73 11.93
CA GLN A 61 9.40 28.58 12.79
C GLN A 61 7.92 28.57 13.16
N VAL A 62 7.33 27.41 13.40
CA VAL A 62 5.99 27.31 13.98
C VAL A 62 6.04 27.54 15.49
N PRO A 63 4.98 28.09 16.11
CA PRO A 63 4.97 28.35 17.55
C PRO A 63 4.85 27.08 18.40
N PHE A 64 4.35 25.98 17.83
CA PHE A 64 4.23 24.68 18.50
C PHE A 64 4.82 23.59 17.62
N ASP A 65 5.91 22.99 18.09
CA ASP A 65 6.61 21.88 17.42
C ASP A 65 6.80 20.72 18.39
N GLY A 66 7.04 19.50 17.92
CA GLY A 66 7.18 18.33 18.79
C GLY A 66 7.57 17.05 18.06
N GLU A 67 7.99 16.02 18.80
CA GLU A 67 8.47 14.75 18.24
C GLU A 67 7.33 13.86 17.72
N SER A 68 6.10 14.12 18.15
CA SER A 68 4.92 13.38 17.72
C SER A 68 3.71 14.27 17.43
N THR A 69 2.83 13.81 16.54
CA THR A 69 1.56 14.50 16.24
C THR A 69 0.70 14.72 17.48
N GLY A 70 0.69 13.77 18.42
CA GLY A 70 -0.07 13.90 19.66
C GLY A 70 0.48 15.00 20.57
N GLU A 71 1.81 15.15 20.62
CA GLU A 71 2.48 16.22 21.35
C GLU A 71 2.11 17.58 20.76
N ILE A 72 2.23 17.76 19.44
CA ILE A 72 1.90 19.03 18.76
C ILE A 72 0.44 19.42 19.04
N LEU A 73 -0.50 18.48 18.92
CA LEU A 73 -1.91 18.73 19.24
C LEU A 73 -2.13 19.12 20.71
N MET A 74 -1.39 18.51 21.64
CA MET A 74 -1.46 18.86 23.06
C MET A 74 -0.92 20.28 23.32
N LYS A 75 0.16 20.68 22.63
CA LYS A 75 0.70 22.05 22.69
C LYS A 75 -0.30 23.07 22.16
N HIS A 76 -0.98 22.76 21.05
CA HIS A 76 -2.10 23.58 20.59
C HIS A 76 -3.22 23.71 21.64
N LEU A 77 -3.49 22.68 22.43
CA LEU A 77 -4.53 22.72 23.47
C LEU A 77 -4.11 23.46 24.76
N THR A 78 -2.84 23.37 25.15
CA THR A 78 -2.41 23.70 26.53
C THR A 78 -1.30 24.75 26.62
N GLU A 79 -0.41 24.83 25.63
CA GLU A 79 0.79 25.67 25.69
C GLU A 79 0.55 27.08 25.13
N ALA A 80 1.14 28.11 25.73
CA ALA A 80 1.11 29.48 25.20
C ALA A 80 2.20 29.65 24.11
N PRO A 81 1.94 30.37 23.02
CA PRO A 81 2.96 30.60 21.99
C PRO A 81 4.08 31.51 22.51
N ASP A 82 5.34 31.22 22.17
CA ASP A 82 6.48 32.09 22.49
C ASP A 82 6.46 33.37 21.65
N LEU A 83 5.94 34.45 22.21
CA LEU A 83 5.80 35.75 21.53
C LEU A 83 7.11 36.55 21.48
N MET A 84 8.15 36.16 22.20
CA MET A 84 9.39 36.94 22.26
C MET A 84 10.17 36.90 20.94
N LYS A 85 9.99 35.83 20.16
CA LYS A 85 10.52 35.71 18.80
C LYS A 85 9.88 36.69 17.80
N LEU A 86 8.76 37.32 18.15
CA LEU A 86 8.07 38.28 17.29
C LEU A 86 8.50 39.72 17.58
N PRO A 87 8.47 40.62 16.57
CA PRO A 87 8.60 42.05 16.77
C PRO A 87 7.57 42.55 17.80
N PRO A 88 7.94 43.46 18.75
CA PRO A 88 7.06 43.90 19.83
C PRO A 88 5.66 44.34 19.38
N ARG A 89 5.58 45.06 18.25
CA ARG A 89 4.32 45.55 17.68
C ARG A 89 3.39 44.43 17.20
N MET A 90 3.93 43.27 16.86
CA MET A 90 3.16 42.14 16.30
C MET A 90 2.72 41.12 17.35
N ARG A 91 3.31 41.17 18.57
CA ARG A 91 3.01 40.24 19.66
C ARG A 91 1.53 40.24 20.02
N GLY A 92 0.94 41.42 20.17
CA GLY A 92 -0.48 41.56 20.50
C GLY A 92 -1.41 41.01 19.41
N VAL A 93 -1.06 41.22 18.14
CA VAL A 93 -1.84 40.73 16.99
C VAL A 93 -1.83 39.20 16.95
N VAL A 94 -0.64 38.59 17.04
CA VAL A 94 -0.50 37.13 16.99
C VAL A 94 -1.06 36.47 18.24
N SER A 95 -0.83 37.04 19.43
CA SER A 95 -1.38 36.55 20.70
C SER A 95 -2.90 36.46 20.66
N LYS A 96 -3.57 37.51 20.18
CA LYS A 96 -5.03 37.53 20.06
C LYS A 96 -5.54 36.54 19.01
N ALA A 97 -4.84 36.39 17.88
CA ALA A 97 -5.21 35.40 16.86
C ALA A 97 -5.08 33.95 17.36
N LEU A 98 -4.09 33.67 18.22
CA LEU A 98 -3.79 32.35 18.77
C LEU A 98 -4.48 32.04 20.11
N ALA A 99 -5.46 32.84 20.52
CA ALA A 99 -6.25 32.57 21.72
C ALA A 99 -6.91 31.18 21.63
N LYS A 100 -6.83 30.40 22.72
CA LYS A 100 -7.35 29.02 22.74
C LYS A 100 -8.87 28.98 22.63
N GLU A 101 -9.55 29.93 23.25
CA GLU A 101 -11.00 30.13 23.12
C GLU A 101 -11.32 30.91 21.83
N PRO A 102 -12.17 30.38 20.93
CA PRO A 102 -12.52 31.04 19.67
C PRO A 102 -13.09 32.44 19.85
N GLU A 103 -13.89 32.65 20.91
CA GLU A 103 -14.55 33.93 21.23
C GLU A 103 -13.57 35.05 21.60
N LYS A 104 -12.36 34.69 22.06
CA LYS A 104 -11.30 35.65 22.40
C LYS A 104 -10.48 36.09 21.19
N ARG A 105 -10.67 35.45 20.03
CA ARG A 105 -9.99 35.80 18.76
C ARG A 105 -10.66 37.01 18.10
N TYR A 106 -10.11 37.44 16.97
CA TYR A 106 -10.78 38.42 16.11
C TYR A 106 -12.11 37.86 15.59
N ALA A 107 -13.11 38.72 15.38
CA ALA A 107 -14.42 38.27 14.90
C ALA A 107 -14.44 37.99 13.38
N SER A 108 -13.48 38.55 12.63
CA SER A 108 -13.30 38.36 11.19
C SER A 108 -11.85 38.55 10.76
N ILE A 109 -11.52 38.06 9.57
CA ILE A 109 -10.22 38.29 8.93
C ILE A 109 -9.98 39.80 8.68
N ASP A 110 -11.01 40.58 8.34
CA ASP A 110 -10.87 42.03 8.16
C ASP A 110 -10.38 42.73 9.43
N GLN A 111 -10.86 42.29 10.59
CA GLN A 111 -10.39 42.83 11.87
C GLN A 111 -8.93 42.45 12.16
N LEU A 112 -8.55 41.21 11.85
CA LEU A 112 -7.15 40.76 11.95
C LEU A 112 -6.25 41.58 11.02
N LEU A 113 -6.67 41.81 9.77
CA LEU A 113 -5.93 42.57 8.77
C LEU A 113 -5.78 44.04 9.19
N LYS A 114 -6.84 44.65 9.74
CA LYS A 114 -6.79 46.01 10.29
C LYS A 114 -5.76 46.09 11.42
N ALA A 115 -5.83 45.17 12.38
CA ALA A 115 -4.89 45.12 13.50
C ALA A 115 -3.43 44.91 13.05
N PHE A 116 -3.21 44.05 12.04
CA PHE A 116 -1.91 43.84 11.43
C PHE A 116 -1.36 45.12 10.78
N ASN A 117 -2.18 45.83 9.99
CA ASN A 117 -1.78 47.07 9.34
C ASN A 117 -1.51 48.20 10.35
N ASP A 118 -2.32 48.31 11.40
CA ASP A 118 -2.11 49.30 12.46
C ASP A 118 -0.79 49.02 13.21
N ALA A 119 -0.46 47.75 13.48
CA ALA A 119 0.82 47.34 14.05
C ALA A 119 2.01 47.62 13.13
N LEU A 120 1.85 47.37 11.83
CA LEU A 120 2.88 47.60 10.82
C LEU A 120 3.20 49.09 10.66
N LEU A 121 2.16 49.94 10.67
CA LEU A 121 2.28 51.40 10.53
C LEU A 121 2.62 52.12 11.85
N GLY A 122 2.76 51.37 12.97
CA GLY A 122 3.05 51.94 14.28
C GLY A 122 1.91 52.78 14.87
N ARG A 123 0.67 52.51 14.44
CA ARG A 123 -0.55 53.17 14.93
C ARG A 123 -1.13 52.48 16.15
N SER A 124 -0.67 51.28 16.48
CA SER A 124 -0.92 50.62 17.75
C SER A 124 0.29 50.74 18.68
N GLU A 125 0.02 51.08 19.93
CA GLU A 125 1.00 50.97 21.01
C GLU A 125 1.45 49.49 21.13
N PRO A 126 2.75 49.21 21.32
CA PRO A 126 3.22 47.87 21.62
C PRO A 126 2.48 47.34 22.85
N ILE A 127 1.69 46.29 22.69
CA ILE A 127 1.09 45.62 23.83
C ILE A 127 2.23 44.92 24.55
N ASP A 128 2.53 45.35 25.76
CA ASP A 128 3.43 44.66 26.67
C ASP A 128 2.70 43.40 27.15
N VAL A 129 2.76 42.34 26.32
CA VAL A 129 2.21 41.04 26.69
C VAL A 129 3.14 40.50 27.78
N PRO A 130 2.66 40.26 29.02
CA PRO A 130 3.49 39.71 30.07
C PRO A 130 4.17 38.42 29.58
N ASP A 131 5.44 38.24 29.91
CA ASP A 131 6.20 37.03 29.60
C ASP A 131 5.48 35.81 30.21
N GLN A 132 4.63 35.16 29.42
CA GLN A 132 4.00 33.89 29.78
C GLN A 132 5.02 32.78 29.57
N ARG A 133 6.20 32.87 30.21
CA ARG A 133 6.94 31.65 30.57
C ARG A 133 5.95 30.85 31.39
N ALA A 134 5.46 29.77 30.79
CA ALA A 134 4.72 28.77 31.52
C ALA A 134 5.46 28.51 32.84
N GLU A 135 4.76 28.64 33.96
CA GLU A 135 5.25 27.97 35.17
C GLU A 135 5.65 26.55 34.76
N PRO A 136 6.82 26.06 35.19
CA PRO A 136 7.24 24.72 34.85
C PRO A 136 6.10 23.79 35.28
N VAL A 137 5.43 23.19 34.29
CA VAL A 137 4.44 22.15 34.54
C VAL A 137 5.16 21.13 35.43
N PRO A 138 4.60 20.74 36.59
CA PRO A 138 5.24 19.77 37.44
C PRO A 138 5.59 18.55 36.61
N SER A 139 6.80 18.05 36.82
CA SER A 139 7.31 16.78 36.29
C SER A 139 6.25 15.67 36.34
N PRO A 140 6.31 14.67 35.45
CA PRO A 140 5.27 13.67 35.22
C PRO A 140 5.13 12.65 36.36
N GLU A 141 4.94 13.12 37.59
CA GLU A 141 4.69 12.29 38.78
C GLU A 141 3.20 12.00 38.96
N LEU A 142 2.31 12.75 38.30
CA LEU A 142 0.87 12.48 38.30
C LEU A 142 0.43 11.36 37.33
N TYR A 143 1.36 10.54 36.83
CA TYR A 143 1.05 9.40 35.96
C TYR A 143 1.17 8.03 36.65
N GLN A 144 1.51 7.96 37.95
CA GLN A 144 1.58 6.68 38.66
C GLN A 144 0.25 6.19 39.26
N THR A 145 -0.83 6.98 39.23
CA THR A 145 -2.11 6.60 39.88
C THR A 145 -3.25 6.23 38.92
N LEU A 146 -3.00 6.18 37.60
CA LEU A 146 -3.94 5.52 36.67
C LEU A 146 -3.59 4.02 36.58
N PRO A 147 -4.51 3.11 36.95
CA PRO A 147 -4.24 1.68 36.83
C PRO A 147 -4.12 1.29 35.34
N GLY A 148 -2.92 0.90 34.93
CA GLY A 148 -2.71 0.00 33.79
C GLY A 148 -2.54 0.64 32.41
N THR A 149 -1.58 1.56 32.27
CA THR A 149 -0.80 1.68 31.03
C THR A 149 0.44 0.80 31.20
N PRO A 150 0.64 -0.28 30.42
CA PRO A 150 1.91 -0.99 30.47
C PRO A 150 3.00 -0.01 30.01
N ALA A 151 3.99 0.20 30.87
CA ALA A 151 5.21 0.92 30.54
C ALA A 151 5.76 0.37 29.22
N SER A 152 5.97 1.25 28.25
CA SER A 152 6.73 0.92 27.05
C SER A 152 8.12 0.43 27.51
N PRO A 153 8.56 -0.78 27.15
CA PRO A 153 9.90 -1.23 27.51
C PRO A 153 10.90 -0.34 26.77
N ARG A 154 11.51 0.61 27.50
CA ARG A 154 12.80 1.18 27.12
C ARG A 154 13.83 0.07 27.29
N GLY A 155 14.19 -0.59 26.20
CA GLY A 155 15.22 -1.62 26.23
C GLY A 155 15.47 -2.24 24.86
N HIS A 156 16.42 -1.66 24.12
CA HIS A 156 17.21 -2.32 23.07
C HIS A 156 16.44 -3.07 21.96
N ASP A 157 15.76 -2.34 21.09
CA ASP A 157 15.53 -2.82 19.72
C ASP A 157 16.77 -2.48 18.86
N GLN A 158 17.87 -3.21 19.10
CA GLN A 158 18.76 -3.65 18.02
C GLN A 158 18.10 -4.82 17.24
N GLY A 159 16.78 -4.72 17.02
CA GLY A 159 15.98 -5.69 16.30
C GLY A 159 15.91 -5.31 14.83
N PHE A 160 17.00 -5.57 14.11
CA PHE A 160 17.03 -5.77 12.65
C PHE A 160 16.09 -4.87 11.84
N GLN A 161 16.29 -3.55 11.89
CA GLN A 161 15.95 -2.71 10.74
C GLN A 161 16.92 -3.07 9.60
N ALA A 162 16.67 -4.22 8.97
CA ALA A 162 16.99 -4.34 7.57
C ALA A 162 15.97 -3.47 6.82
N SER A 163 16.17 -2.16 6.88
CA SER A 163 15.96 -1.34 5.70
C SER A 163 16.90 -1.91 4.64
N LEU A 164 16.49 -2.99 3.98
CA LEU A 164 17.00 -3.33 2.66
C LEU A 164 16.85 -2.04 1.87
N ASN A 165 17.97 -1.35 1.66
CA ASN A 165 18.05 -0.09 0.94
C ASN A 165 17.10 -0.20 -0.25
N LEU A 166 15.99 0.53 -0.23
CA LEU A 166 14.95 0.37 -1.26
C LEU A 166 15.44 0.88 -2.62
N GLN A 167 16.51 1.70 -2.63
CA GLN A 167 17.32 1.99 -3.81
C GLN A 167 18.05 0.74 -4.34
N PHE A 168 18.57 -0.11 -3.46
CA PHE A 168 19.21 -1.38 -3.81
C PHE A 168 18.20 -2.39 -4.38
N VAL A 169 16.94 -2.37 -3.94
CA VAL A 169 15.86 -3.24 -4.46
C VAL A 169 15.34 -2.75 -5.83
N THR A 170 15.28 -1.44 -6.05
CA THR A 170 14.98 -0.90 -7.39
C THR A 170 16.09 -1.17 -8.40
N ASP A 171 17.35 -1.18 -7.97
CA ASP A 171 18.50 -1.51 -8.83
C ASP A 171 18.68 -3.03 -9.00
N ALA A 172 18.40 -3.84 -7.98
CA ALA A 172 18.41 -5.30 -8.06
C ALA A 172 17.30 -5.88 -8.96
N GLY A 173 16.13 -5.21 -9.03
CA GLY A 173 15.06 -5.59 -9.96
C GLY A 173 15.48 -5.52 -11.43
N TRP A 174 16.36 -4.58 -11.78
CA TRP A 174 16.94 -4.49 -13.13
C TRP A 174 17.88 -5.65 -13.42
N TRP A 175 18.70 -6.07 -12.45
CA TRP A 175 19.57 -7.24 -12.60
C TRP A 175 18.79 -8.53 -12.80
N VAL A 176 17.60 -8.66 -12.20
CA VAL A 176 16.69 -9.81 -12.43
C VAL A 176 16.08 -9.77 -13.83
N LEU A 177 15.65 -8.60 -14.31
CA LEU A 177 15.15 -8.43 -15.69
C LEU A 177 16.24 -8.68 -16.73
N ILE A 178 17.46 -8.20 -16.49
CA ILE A 178 18.63 -8.49 -17.31
C ILE A 178 18.91 -10.00 -17.30
N GLY A 179 18.85 -10.65 -16.14
CA GLY A 179 18.97 -12.10 -16.02
C GLY A 179 17.91 -12.87 -16.81
N LEU A 180 16.64 -12.43 -16.77
CA LEU A 180 15.54 -13.02 -17.53
C LEU A 180 15.68 -12.81 -19.04
N VAL A 181 16.20 -11.66 -19.48
CA VAL A 181 16.50 -11.38 -20.89
C VAL A 181 17.65 -12.23 -21.40
N ILE A 182 18.72 -12.38 -20.60
CA ILE A 182 19.86 -13.25 -20.92
C ILE A 182 19.39 -14.70 -20.98
N LEU A 183 18.58 -15.15 -20.02
CA LEU A 183 18.01 -16.50 -19.99
C LEU A 183 17.11 -16.75 -21.21
N SER A 184 16.24 -15.79 -21.55
CA SER A 184 15.39 -15.83 -22.75
C SER A 184 16.20 -15.94 -24.04
N GLY A 185 17.27 -15.15 -24.18
CA GLY A 185 18.17 -15.23 -25.35
C GLY A 185 18.95 -16.54 -25.45
N LEU A 186 19.38 -17.10 -24.31
CA LEU A 186 20.05 -18.41 -24.27
C LEU A 186 19.07 -19.56 -24.59
N LEU A 187 17.83 -19.47 -24.13
CA LEU A 187 16.76 -20.41 -24.46
C LEU A 187 16.39 -20.32 -25.94
N LEU A 188 16.36 -19.12 -26.53
CA LEU A 188 16.13 -18.92 -27.96
C LEU A 188 17.27 -19.49 -28.81
N ASN A 189 18.54 -19.39 -28.38
CA ASN A 189 19.68 -20.05 -29.05
C ASN A 189 19.47 -21.56 -29.14
N ARG A 190 19.01 -22.15 -28.03
CA ARG A 190 18.76 -23.59 -27.91
C ARG A 190 17.56 -24.02 -28.75
N PHE A 191 16.49 -23.20 -28.79
CA PHE A 191 15.29 -23.44 -29.59
C PHE A 191 15.57 -23.43 -31.10
N LEU A 192 16.45 -22.54 -31.57
CA LEU A 192 16.83 -22.45 -32.98
C LEU A 192 17.86 -23.51 -33.42
N GLY A 193 18.29 -24.41 -32.53
CA GLY A 193 19.26 -25.46 -32.84
C GLY A 193 20.65 -24.96 -33.20
N LEU A 194 20.95 -23.68 -32.89
CA LEU A 194 22.22 -23.05 -33.18
C LEU A 194 23.24 -23.51 -32.11
N GLY A 195 24.00 -24.56 -32.41
CA GLY A 195 25.09 -25.03 -31.56
C GLY A 195 26.20 -23.98 -31.38
N ARG A 196 26.70 -23.84 -30.14
CA ARG A 196 27.52 -22.73 -29.58
C ARG A 196 26.81 -21.37 -29.56
N LEU A 197 27.23 -20.48 -28.66
CA LEU A 197 26.67 -19.11 -28.56
C LEU A 197 26.85 -18.41 -29.92
N SER A 198 25.78 -18.40 -30.72
CA SER A 198 25.80 -17.80 -32.05
C SER A 198 25.78 -16.28 -31.90
N TRP A 199 26.44 -15.55 -32.81
CA TRP A 199 26.41 -14.08 -32.83
C TRP A 199 24.98 -13.51 -32.79
N LEU A 200 24.02 -14.22 -33.41
CA LEU A 200 22.60 -13.87 -33.39
C LEU A 200 22.01 -13.82 -31.97
N THR A 201 22.51 -14.64 -31.05
CA THR A 201 22.07 -14.65 -29.65
C THR A 201 22.65 -13.55 -28.81
N LEU A 202 23.89 -13.16 -29.10
CA LEU A 202 24.46 -11.93 -28.54
C LEU A 202 23.68 -10.71 -29.05
N VAL A 203 23.29 -10.69 -30.33
CA VAL A 203 22.47 -9.61 -30.91
C VAL A 203 21.07 -9.57 -30.32
N THR A 204 20.41 -10.71 -30.07
CA THR A 204 19.07 -10.71 -29.44
C THR A 204 19.13 -10.33 -27.97
N ILE A 205 20.13 -10.79 -27.22
CA ILE A 205 20.35 -10.35 -25.83
C ILE A 205 20.63 -8.84 -25.80
N ALA A 206 21.45 -8.32 -26.71
CA ALA A 206 21.73 -6.88 -26.84
C ALA A 206 20.51 -6.08 -27.30
N ALA A 207 19.68 -6.63 -28.19
CA ALA A 207 18.46 -5.98 -28.67
C ALA A 207 17.36 -5.95 -27.60
N LEU A 208 17.18 -7.04 -26.85
CA LEU A 208 16.23 -7.10 -25.74
C LEU A 208 16.73 -6.30 -24.52
N GLY A 209 18.02 -6.33 -24.25
CA GLY A 209 18.68 -5.48 -23.24
C GLY A 209 18.60 -4.00 -23.61
N GLY A 210 18.82 -3.69 -24.88
CA GLY A 210 18.65 -2.37 -25.46
C GLY A 210 17.20 -1.91 -25.38
N LEU A 211 16.23 -2.76 -25.76
CA LEU A 211 14.80 -2.47 -25.68
C LEU A 211 14.35 -2.25 -24.24
N THR A 212 14.80 -3.08 -23.29
CA THR A 212 14.50 -2.90 -21.87
C THR A 212 15.13 -1.62 -21.31
N TYR A 213 16.36 -1.29 -21.69
CA TYR A 213 17.00 -0.01 -21.35
C TYR A 213 16.26 1.18 -21.97
N LEU A 214 15.84 1.08 -23.23
CA LEU A 214 15.13 2.12 -23.96
C LEU A 214 13.73 2.33 -23.39
N LEU A 215 13.01 1.26 -23.05
CA LEU A 215 11.75 1.31 -22.30
C LEU A 215 11.96 1.90 -20.90
N SER A 216 13.07 1.59 -20.22
CA SER A 216 13.40 2.20 -18.92
C SER A 216 13.70 3.69 -19.02
N SER A 217 14.37 4.12 -20.09
CA SER A 217 14.73 5.51 -20.37
C SER A 217 13.50 6.30 -20.78
N LEU A 218 12.67 5.74 -21.67
CA LEU A 218 11.36 6.25 -22.02
C LEU A 218 10.45 6.32 -20.80
N PHE A 219 10.53 5.36 -19.88
CA PHE A 219 9.73 5.37 -18.65
C PHE A 219 10.24 6.40 -17.62
N LYS A 220 11.56 6.56 -17.45
CA LYS A 220 12.14 7.64 -16.63
C LYS A 220 11.80 9.01 -17.22
N SER A 221 11.86 9.14 -18.54
CA SER A 221 11.46 10.32 -19.29
C SER A 221 9.96 10.59 -19.18
N TRP A 222 9.11 9.57 -19.32
CA TRP A 222 7.65 9.65 -19.18
C TRP A 222 7.22 9.93 -17.74
N ARG A 223 7.87 9.34 -16.74
CA ARG A 223 7.70 9.68 -15.31
C ARG A 223 8.06 11.14 -15.08
N GLY A 224 9.20 11.58 -15.63
CA GLY A 224 9.64 12.97 -15.63
C GLY A 224 8.71 13.93 -16.39
N ALA A 225 8.04 13.45 -17.43
CA ALA A 225 7.07 14.18 -18.23
C ALA A 225 5.70 14.22 -17.56
N MET A 226 5.25 13.17 -16.87
CA MET A 226 4.03 13.20 -16.04
C MET A 226 4.19 14.09 -14.82
N THR A 227 5.35 14.08 -14.17
CA THR A 227 5.64 15.04 -13.09
C THR A 227 5.73 16.48 -13.60
N ARG A 228 6.15 16.69 -14.87
CA ARG A 228 6.21 18.03 -15.49
C ARG A 228 4.88 18.50 -16.10
N SER A 229 4.07 17.60 -16.67
CA SER A 229 2.73 17.89 -17.21
C SER A 229 1.69 18.08 -16.11
N CYS A 230 1.90 17.56 -14.91
CA CYS A 230 1.13 17.96 -13.72
C CYS A 230 1.58 19.31 -13.11
N GLY A 231 2.67 19.90 -13.61
CA GLY A 231 3.16 21.23 -13.22
C GLY A 231 2.48 22.40 -13.94
N TYR A 232 1.63 22.14 -14.95
CA TYR A 232 0.85 23.17 -15.63
C TYR A 232 -0.63 22.79 -15.72
N GLY A 233 -1.42 23.37 -14.81
CA GLY A 233 -2.81 23.78 -15.08
C GLY A 233 -3.82 22.72 -15.49
N VAL A 234 -4.09 21.71 -14.64
CA VAL A 234 -5.36 20.97 -14.71
C VAL A 234 -6.14 21.21 -13.41
N PRO A 235 -7.41 21.70 -13.47
CA PRO A 235 -8.20 21.98 -12.28
C PRO A 235 -8.50 20.69 -11.51
N GLN A 236 -8.16 20.64 -10.21
CA GLN A 236 -8.57 19.57 -9.28
C GLN A 236 -10.07 19.65 -8.96
N ARG A 237 -10.94 19.47 -9.95
CA ARG A 237 -12.40 19.40 -9.74
C ARG A 237 -13.00 18.03 -10.05
N THR A 238 -12.21 17.03 -10.40
CA THR A 238 -12.68 15.66 -10.61
C THR A 238 -12.19 14.73 -9.50
N ALA A 239 -12.99 14.71 -8.43
CA ALA A 239 -13.22 13.63 -7.48
C ALA A 239 -12.02 13.03 -6.68
N PRO A 240 -12.16 12.84 -5.35
CA PRO A 240 -11.19 12.15 -4.48
C PRO A 240 -10.89 10.68 -4.90
N ILE A 241 -11.62 10.16 -5.89
CA ILE A 241 -11.43 8.83 -6.48
C ILE A 241 -10.15 8.76 -7.34
N GLN A 242 -9.70 9.90 -7.91
CA GLN A 242 -8.62 9.92 -8.91
C GLN A 242 -7.21 10.10 -8.29
N GLN A 243 -7.09 10.71 -7.12
CA GLN A 243 -5.82 10.75 -6.35
C GLN A 243 -5.59 9.45 -5.56
N ALA A 244 -6.66 8.85 -5.02
CA ALA A 244 -6.58 7.54 -4.37
C ALA A 244 -6.14 6.43 -5.35
N SER A 245 -6.54 6.52 -6.63
CA SER A 245 -6.15 5.56 -7.67
C SER A 245 -4.67 5.69 -8.07
N ILE A 246 -4.09 6.89 -8.10
CA ILE A 246 -2.67 7.10 -8.48
C ILE A 246 -1.71 6.64 -7.36
N GLN A 247 -2.04 6.86 -6.08
CA GLN A 247 -1.27 6.32 -4.95
C GLN A 247 -1.41 4.80 -4.79
N THR A 248 -2.58 4.22 -5.12
CA THR A 248 -2.73 2.76 -5.17
C THR A 248 -1.99 2.14 -6.36
N THR A 249 -1.90 2.82 -7.51
CA THR A 249 -1.19 2.28 -8.69
C THR A 249 0.33 2.32 -8.53
N THR A 250 0.89 3.36 -7.91
CA THR A 250 2.33 3.44 -7.61
C THR A 250 2.75 2.42 -6.55
N SER A 251 1.97 2.28 -5.47
CA SER A 251 2.21 1.24 -4.45
C SER A 251 1.91 -0.19 -4.94
N PHE A 252 1.09 -0.36 -5.98
CA PHE A 252 0.83 -1.66 -6.61
C PHE A 252 2.10 -2.22 -7.26
N TRP A 253 2.80 -1.41 -8.06
CA TRP A 253 4.02 -1.84 -8.75
C TRP A 253 5.14 -2.19 -7.78
N GLU A 254 5.34 -1.39 -6.73
CA GLU A 254 6.34 -1.67 -5.68
C GLU A 254 6.06 -3.00 -4.97
N LYS A 255 4.81 -3.26 -4.62
CA LYS A 255 4.38 -4.53 -4.01
C LYS A 255 4.50 -5.71 -4.98
N GLY A 256 4.13 -5.52 -6.23
CA GLY A 256 4.24 -6.52 -7.29
C GLY A 256 5.69 -6.94 -7.51
N VAL A 257 6.62 -5.99 -7.56
CA VAL A 257 8.07 -6.26 -7.67
C VAL A 257 8.59 -6.98 -6.43
N ALA A 258 8.21 -6.55 -5.23
CA ALA A 258 8.62 -7.22 -3.99
C ALA A 258 8.10 -8.66 -3.87
N ALA A 259 6.98 -9.00 -4.51
CA ALA A 259 6.42 -10.35 -4.53
C ALA A 259 7.27 -11.36 -5.31
N VAL A 260 7.99 -10.92 -6.36
CA VAL A 260 8.76 -11.80 -7.24
C VAL A 260 9.83 -12.61 -6.50
N PRO A 261 10.77 -11.99 -5.74
CA PRO A 261 11.81 -12.75 -5.04
C PRO A 261 11.24 -13.67 -3.95
N ILE A 262 10.18 -13.25 -3.25
CA ILE A 262 9.49 -14.06 -2.24
C ILE A 262 8.84 -15.29 -2.88
N THR A 263 8.20 -15.10 -4.04
CA THR A 263 7.61 -16.19 -4.82
C THR A 263 8.68 -17.18 -5.27
N GLY A 264 9.80 -16.70 -5.83
CA GLY A 264 10.91 -17.55 -6.23
C GLY A 264 11.50 -18.36 -5.08
N LEU A 265 11.71 -17.74 -3.91
CA LEU A 265 12.21 -18.43 -2.72
C LEU A 265 11.24 -19.52 -2.22
N LEU A 266 9.93 -19.22 -2.19
CA LEU A 266 8.92 -20.21 -1.81
C LEU A 266 8.79 -21.35 -2.82
N THR A 267 8.91 -21.07 -4.12
CA THR A 267 8.96 -22.11 -5.16
C THR A 267 10.18 -23.01 -4.96
N ALA A 268 11.35 -22.44 -4.72
CA ALA A 268 12.58 -23.20 -4.45
C ALA A 268 12.46 -24.07 -3.18
N LEU A 269 11.86 -23.51 -2.12
CA LEU A 269 11.60 -24.26 -0.88
C LEU A 269 10.65 -25.43 -1.10
N LEU A 270 9.57 -25.22 -1.86
CA LEU A 270 8.63 -26.30 -2.19
C LEU A 270 9.27 -27.38 -3.07
N ALA A 271 10.11 -26.99 -4.03
CA ALA A 271 10.89 -27.93 -4.82
C ALA A 271 11.84 -28.78 -3.95
N ALA A 272 12.38 -28.23 -2.86
CA ALA A 272 13.19 -28.98 -1.92
C ALA A 272 12.37 -29.92 -1.02
N VAL A 273 11.19 -29.50 -0.55
CA VAL A 273 10.35 -30.27 0.40
C VAL A 273 9.52 -31.35 -0.29
N LYS A 274 9.01 -31.07 -1.50
CA LYS A 274 8.16 -31.95 -2.30
C LYS A 274 8.68 -31.97 -3.74
N PRO A 275 9.86 -32.58 -3.97
CA PRO A 275 10.49 -32.58 -5.28
C PRO A 275 9.63 -33.27 -6.34
N THR A 276 8.75 -34.20 -5.97
CA THR A 276 7.83 -34.90 -6.88
C THR A 276 6.93 -33.99 -7.74
N VAL A 277 6.70 -32.74 -7.33
CA VAL A 277 5.94 -31.75 -8.12
C VAL A 277 6.78 -31.11 -9.22
N PHE A 278 8.10 -31.05 -9.01
CA PHE A 278 9.05 -30.29 -9.82
C PHE A 278 10.15 -31.18 -10.40
N LEU A 279 10.04 -32.49 -10.30
CA LEU A 279 10.95 -33.43 -10.94
C LEU A 279 10.38 -33.86 -12.28
N ASN A 280 11.27 -34.17 -13.22
CA ASN A 280 10.90 -34.81 -14.48
C ASN A 280 10.33 -36.22 -14.24
N ALA A 281 9.71 -36.81 -15.26
CA ALA A 281 9.11 -38.15 -15.20
C ALA A 281 10.09 -39.26 -14.76
N GLU A 282 11.40 -39.04 -14.91
CA GLU A 282 12.46 -39.96 -14.47
C GLU A 282 12.91 -39.74 -13.01
N GLY A 283 12.45 -38.67 -12.36
CA GLY A 283 12.73 -38.37 -10.96
C GLY A 283 14.16 -37.90 -10.67
N GLN A 284 14.98 -37.65 -11.70
CA GLN A 284 16.42 -37.40 -11.55
C GLN A 284 16.79 -35.92 -11.55
N PHE A 285 16.01 -35.07 -12.23
CA PHE A 285 16.34 -33.64 -12.38
C PHE A 285 15.12 -32.73 -12.19
N PRO A 286 15.34 -31.47 -11.74
CA PRO A 286 14.29 -30.47 -11.72
C PRO A 286 13.73 -30.24 -13.14
N ASP A 287 12.42 -30.38 -13.28
CA ASP A 287 11.68 -29.97 -14.46
C ASP A 287 11.57 -28.43 -14.48
N TRP A 288 12.48 -27.82 -15.24
CA TRP A 288 12.53 -26.37 -15.43
C TRP A 288 11.25 -25.81 -16.05
N GLY A 289 10.54 -26.61 -16.84
CA GLY A 289 9.26 -26.22 -17.43
C GLY A 289 8.17 -26.10 -16.35
N MET A 290 8.08 -27.09 -15.46
CA MET A 290 7.15 -27.05 -14.31
C MET A 290 7.46 -25.91 -13.34
N ILE A 291 8.75 -25.63 -13.08
CA ILE A 291 9.16 -24.47 -12.27
C ILE A 291 8.74 -23.17 -12.97
N GLY A 292 8.96 -23.07 -14.28
CA GLY A 292 8.57 -21.92 -15.10
C GLY A 292 7.05 -21.66 -15.07
N LEU A 293 6.24 -22.69 -15.29
CA LEU A 293 4.78 -22.61 -15.17
C LEU A 293 4.38 -22.16 -13.77
N PHE A 294 4.90 -22.83 -12.74
CA PHE A 294 4.54 -22.57 -11.36
C PHE A 294 4.82 -21.13 -10.95
N SER A 295 6.04 -20.64 -11.20
CA SER A 295 6.46 -19.27 -10.85
C SER A 295 5.67 -18.23 -11.64
N THR A 296 5.41 -18.46 -12.93
CA THR A 296 4.65 -17.52 -13.77
C THR A 296 3.22 -17.36 -13.26
N VAL A 297 2.56 -18.48 -12.95
CA VAL A 297 1.19 -18.49 -12.43
C VAL A 297 1.13 -17.88 -11.03
N ALA A 298 2.09 -18.19 -10.15
CA ALA A 298 2.13 -17.65 -8.80
C ALA A 298 2.35 -16.13 -8.80
N VAL A 299 3.30 -15.61 -9.59
CA VAL A 299 3.55 -14.16 -9.71
C VAL A 299 2.32 -13.46 -10.30
N SER A 300 1.77 -13.98 -11.41
CA SER A 300 0.58 -13.42 -12.05
C SER A 300 -0.63 -13.42 -11.11
N GLY A 301 -0.77 -14.47 -10.30
CA GLY A 301 -1.83 -14.59 -9.30
C GLY A 301 -1.71 -13.57 -8.17
N VAL A 302 -0.50 -13.37 -7.64
CA VAL A 302 -0.26 -12.34 -6.62
C VAL A 302 -0.54 -10.95 -7.20
N TRP A 303 -0.09 -10.67 -8.42
CA TRP A 303 -0.33 -9.39 -9.08
C TRP A 303 -1.83 -9.15 -9.31
N GLY A 304 -2.55 -10.15 -9.80
CA GLY A 304 -4.02 -10.08 -9.92
C GLY A 304 -4.69 -9.76 -8.59
N LEU A 305 -4.30 -10.44 -7.50
CA LEU A 305 -4.87 -10.21 -6.17
C LEU A 305 -4.54 -8.82 -5.61
N LEU A 306 -3.36 -8.28 -5.90
CA LEU A 306 -2.97 -6.93 -5.48
C LEU A 306 -3.73 -5.82 -6.23
N LEU A 307 -4.28 -6.10 -7.42
CA LEU A 307 -5.18 -5.18 -8.14
C LEU A 307 -6.60 -5.16 -7.57
N LEU A 308 -6.98 -6.19 -6.80
CA LEU A 308 -8.34 -6.36 -6.29
C LEU A 308 -8.84 -5.16 -5.45
N PRO A 309 -8.05 -4.57 -4.53
CA PRO A 309 -8.47 -3.39 -3.79
C PRO A 309 -8.72 -2.17 -4.68
N ALA A 310 -7.95 -1.98 -5.75
CA ALA A 310 -8.10 -0.87 -6.68
C ALA A 310 -9.41 -0.97 -7.49
N ILE A 311 -9.79 -2.20 -7.86
CA ILE A 311 -11.06 -2.50 -8.53
C ILE A 311 -12.24 -2.26 -7.57
N TRP A 312 -12.08 -2.63 -6.30
CA TRP A 312 -13.13 -2.53 -5.29
C TRP A 312 -13.45 -1.09 -4.86
N THR A 313 -12.43 -0.25 -4.64
CA THR A 313 -12.63 1.15 -4.20
C THR A 313 -13.28 2.05 -5.25
N ARG A 314 -13.32 1.63 -6.52
CA ARG A 314 -13.83 2.44 -7.62
C ARG A 314 -15.36 2.44 -7.71
N ASN A 315 -16.06 1.46 -7.12
CA ASN A 315 -17.51 1.28 -7.30
C ASN A 315 -18.27 1.06 -5.99
N SER A 316 -18.33 2.11 -5.17
CA SER A 316 -19.13 2.21 -3.94
C SER A 316 -20.63 2.38 -4.22
N GLY A 317 -21.23 1.55 -5.09
CA GLY A 317 -22.66 1.71 -5.40
C GLY A 317 -23.40 0.51 -5.97
N LYS A 318 -22.86 -0.26 -6.94
CA LYS A 318 -23.69 -1.23 -7.70
C LYS A 318 -23.00 -2.48 -8.29
N LEU A 319 -21.72 -2.77 -8.01
CA LEU A 319 -21.05 -3.99 -8.52
C LEU A 319 -21.05 -5.15 -7.50
N PRO A 320 -21.03 -6.42 -7.98
CA PRO A 320 -21.11 -7.62 -7.15
C PRO A 320 -19.96 -7.71 -6.13
N PRO A 321 -20.12 -8.52 -5.05
CA PRO A 321 -19.14 -8.62 -3.96
C PRO A 321 -17.75 -8.97 -4.51
N GLY A 322 -16.68 -8.46 -3.89
CA GLY A 322 -15.28 -8.58 -4.37
C GLY A 322 -14.80 -9.99 -4.75
N ARG A 323 -15.55 -11.03 -4.35
CA ARG A 323 -15.40 -12.43 -4.78
C ARG A 323 -15.63 -12.65 -6.28
N PHE A 324 -16.54 -11.94 -6.92
CA PHE A 324 -16.74 -12.05 -8.37
C PHE A 324 -15.59 -11.44 -9.16
N ALA A 325 -15.05 -10.30 -8.70
CA ALA A 325 -13.84 -9.72 -9.29
C ALA A 325 -12.64 -10.65 -9.11
N ALA A 326 -12.49 -11.27 -7.93
CA ALA A 326 -11.47 -12.28 -7.68
C ALA A 326 -11.64 -13.47 -8.64
N ALA A 327 -12.86 -13.97 -8.83
CA ALA A 327 -13.15 -15.08 -9.73
C ALA A 327 -12.75 -14.77 -11.19
N MET A 328 -13.05 -13.56 -11.69
CA MET A 328 -12.64 -13.14 -13.04
C MET A 328 -11.12 -13.09 -13.20
N ILE A 329 -10.42 -12.62 -12.17
CA ILE A 329 -8.95 -12.65 -12.13
C ILE A 329 -8.46 -14.10 -12.14
N GLY A 330 -9.08 -14.98 -11.34
CA GLY A 330 -8.81 -16.42 -11.34
C GLY A 330 -9.00 -17.06 -12.71
N ILE A 331 -10.09 -16.74 -13.42
CA ILE A 331 -10.34 -17.21 -14.80
C ILE A 331 -9.22 -16.77 -15.74
N GLY A 332 -8.81 -15.50 -15.67
CA GLY A 332 -7.69 -14.96 -16.46
C GLY A 332 -6.35 -15.66 -16.16
N ILE A 333 -6.07 -15.94 -14.89
CA ILE A 333 -4.87 -16.69 -14.47
C ILE A 333 -4.95 -18.13 -14.95
N GLY A 334 -6.13 -18.77 -14.94
CA GLY A 334 -6.33 -20.11 -15.47
C GLY A 334 -6.06 -20.20 -16.97
N LEU A 335 -6.55 -19.24 -17.75
CA LEU A 335 -6.23 -19.13 -19.18
C LEU A 335 -4.73 -18.92 -19.43
N LEU A 336 -4.09 -18.06 -18.63
CA LEU A 336 -2.66 -17.84 -18.69
C LEU A 336 -1.88 -19.12 -18.36
N ALA A 337 -2.27 -19.83 -17.31
CA ALA A 337 -1.66 -21.09 -16.90
C ALA A 337 -1.73 -22.13 -18.03
N PHE A 338 -2.90 -22.27 -18.66
CA PHE A 338 -3.05 -23.14 -19.84
C PHE A 338 -2.17 -22.69 -21.00
N GLY A 339 -2.11 -21.39 -21.31
CA GLY A 339 -1.25 -20.89 -22.40
C GLY A 339 0.23 -21.18 -22.16
N VAL A 340 0.70 -21.03 -20.91
CA VAL A 340 2.09 -21.33 -20.52
C VAL A 340 2.35 -22.83 -20.55
N ASP A 341 1.41 -23.64 -20.04
CA ASP A 341 1.46 -25.11 -20.08
C ASP A 341 1.61 -25.63 -21.52
N GLN A 342 0.76 -25.14 -22.44
CA GLN A 342 0.84 -25.48 -23.87
C GLN A 342 2.12 -24.97 -24.53
N TYR A 343 2.60 -23.77 -24.17
CA TYR A 343 3.83 -23.21 -24.73
C TYR A 343 5.07 -23.98 -24.29
N LEU A 344 5.09 -24.45 -23.04
CA LEU A 344 6.20 -25.21 -22.46
C LEU A 344 6.10 -26.72 -22.76
N LEU A 345 5.03 -27.18 -23.40
CA LEU A 345 4.78 -28.57 -23.78
C LEU A 345 4.94 -29.53 -22.59
N LEU A 346 4.35 -29.17 -21.44
CA LEU A 346 4.55 -29.91 -20.20
C LEU A 346 3.71 -31.19 -20.17
N ASP A 347 4.34 -32.26 -19.69
CA ASP A 347 3.64 -33.51 -19.40
C ASP A 347 3.28 -33.60 -17.92
N ILE A 348 2.29 -32.80 -17.52
CA ILE A 348 1.79 -32.78 -16.14
C ILE A 348 1.17 -34.14 -15.77
N SER A 349 0.80 -34.95 -16.76
CA SER A 349 0.11 -36.23 -16.60
C SER A 349 0.97 -37.37 -16.06
N THR A 350 2.30 -37.29 -16.09
CA THR A 350 3.17 -38.42 -15.72
C THR A 350 3.64 -38.40 -14.26
N ASN A 351 3.43 -37.31 -13.52
CA ASN A 351 3.94 -37.11 -12.15
C ASN A 351 3.05 -37.67 -11.01
N GLY A 352 2.20 -38.67 -11.31
CA GLY A 352 1.90 -39.75 -10.35
C GLY A 352 0.77 -39.60 -9.31
N ASP A 353 0.01 -38.51 -9.21
CA ASP A 353 -1.04 -38.37 -8.17
C ASP A 353 -2.45 -38.09 -8.75
N PHE A 354 -2.88 -38.95 -9.69
CA PHE A 354 -4.24 -38.92 -10.24
C PHE A 354 -5.13 -39.87 -9.46
N ARG A 355 -6.04 -39.30 -8.67
CA ARG A 355 -7.21 -40.04 -8.16
C ARG A 355 -8.45 -39.55 -8.90
N GLY A 356 -9.04 -40.42 -9.72
CA GLY A 356 -10.31 -40.18 -10.44
C GLY A 356 -11.52 -40.13 -9.51
N ASP A 357 -11.43 -39.30 -8.47
CA ASP A 357 -12.42 -39.18 -7.40
C ASP A 357 -13.16 -37.82 -7.47
N ALA A 358 -12.99 -37.06 -8.56
CA ALA A 358 -13.61 -35.75 -8.70
C ALA A 358 -15.08 -35.89 -9.13
N LEU A 359 -15.95 -35.04 -8.57
CA LEU A 359 -17.39 -35.04 -8.91
C LEU A 359 -17.62 -34.75 -10.40
N TYR A 360 -16.84 -33.82 -10.96
CA TYR A 360 -16.88 -33.48 -12.37
C TYR A 360 -15.51 -33.73 -13.00
N GLU A 361 -15.43 -34.76 -13.83
CA GLU A 361 -14.29 -35.01 -14.72
C GLU A 361 -14.52 -34.43 -16.13
N ARG A 362 -15.79 -34.15 -16.47
CA ARG A 362 -16.23 -33.60 -17.76
C ARG A 362 -17.31 -32.55 -17.56
N ILE A 363 -17.36 -31.55 -18.43
CA ILE A 363 -18.45 -30.58 -18.52
C ILE A 363 -18.88 -30.44 -19.98
N ALA A 364 -20.18 -30.62 -20.27
CA ALA A 364 -20.74 -30.51 -21.62
C ALA A 364 -19.87 -31.23 -22.67
N ASP A 365 -19.55 -32.49 -22.38
CA ASP A 365 -18.71 -33.40 -23.18
C ASP A 365 -17.21 -33.09 -23.25
N GLN A 366 -16.77 -31.93 -22.76
CA GLN A 366 -15.36 -31.56 -22.70
C GLN A 366 -14.70 -32.14 -21.44
N PRO A 367 -13.59 -32.91 -21.56
CA PRO A 367 -12.83 -33.36 -20.40
C PRO A 367 -12.11 -32.18 -19.73
N LEU A 368 -12.11 -32.17 -18.40
CA LEU A 368 -11.30 -31.21 -17.62
C LEU A 368 -9.82 -31.58 -17.60
N MET A 369 -9.53 -32.86 -17.80
CA MET A 369 -8.20 -33.45 -17.77
C MET A 369 -8.10 -34.49 -18.88
N VAL A 370 -7.03 -34.46 -19.64
CA VAL A 370 -6.74 -35.44 -20.69
C VAL A 370 -5.56 -36.29 -20.23
N ARG A 371 -5.75 -37.63 -20.19
CA ARG A 371 -4.66 -38.56 -19.86
C ARG A 371 -3.52 -38.40 -20.86
N GLY A 372 -2.31 -38.19 -20.36
CA GLY A 372 -1.09 -37.96 -21.15
C GLY A 372 -0.89 -36.52 -21.65
N ALA A 373 -1.83 -35.59 -21.37
CA ALA A 373 -1.73 -34.19 -21.82
C ALA A 373 -2.05 -33.16 -20.72
N GLY A 374 -2.44 -33.60 -19.52
CA GLY A 374 -2.65 -32.71 -18.37
C GLY A 374 -4.02 -32.03 -18.33
N PRO A 375 -4.15 -30.92 -17.56
CA PRO A 375 -5.41 -30.19 -17.41
C PRO A 375 -5.75 -29.41 -18.69
N THR A 376 -7.02 -29.44 -19.10
CA THR A 376 -7.48 -28.62 -20.22
C THR A 376 -7.63 -27.17 -19.79
N ALA A 377 -7.78 -26.26 -20.77
CA ALA A 377 -8.10 -24.86 -20.50
C ALA A 377 -9.27 -24.70 -19.53
N LEU A 378 -10.31 -25.53 -19.70
CA LEU A 378 -11.50 -25.53 -18.87
C LEU A 378 -11.19 -26.02 -17.45
N GLY A 379 -10.32 -27.03 -17.28
CA GLY A 379 -9.80 -27.46 -15.98
C GLY A 379 -9.10 -26.33 -15.22
N TYR A 380 -8.17 -25.62 -15.86
CA TYR A 380 -7.47 -24.48 -15.26
C TYR A 380 -8.42 -23.33 -14.89
N ILE A 381 -9.33 -22.96 -15.81
CA ILE A 381 -10.30 -21.88 -15.61
C ILE A 381 -11.18 -22.17 -14.39
N LEU A 382 -11.74 -23.39 -14.31
CA LEU A 382 -12.64 -23.75 -13.22
C LEU A 382 -11.92 -23.85 -11.89
N PHE A 383 -10.71 -24.42 -11.88
CA PHE A 383 -9.92 -24.52 -10.66
C PHE A 383 -9.60 -23.13 -10.10
N PHE A 384 -8.96 -22.25 -10.88
CA PHE A 384 -8.56 -20.93 -10.41
C PHE A 384 -9.76 -20.01 -10.18
N GLY A 385 -10.76 -20.03 -11.06
CA GLY A 385 -12.00 -19.28 -10.91
C GLY A 385 -12.73 -19.64 -9.61
N SER A 386 -12.86 -20.94 -9.31
CA SER A 386 -13.52 -21.42 -8.09
C SER A 386 -12.70 -21.14 -6.84
N LEU A 387 -11.38 -21.38 -6.87
CA LEU A 387 -10.48 -21.06 -5.77
C LEU A 387 -10.58 -19.58 -5.40
N PHE A 388 -10.58 -18.68 -6.40
CA PHE A 388 -10.64 -17.24 -6.18
C PHE A 388 -12.03 -16.74 -5.79
N PHE A 389 -13.08 -17.45 -6.21
CA PHE A 389 -14.46 -17.15 -5.80
C PHE A 389 -14.75 -17.56 -4.35
N ILE A 390 -14.38 -18.79 -3.97
CA ILE A 390 -14.69 -19.37 -2.66
C ILE A 390 -13.82 -18.75 -1.57
N ARG A 391 -12.52 -18.55 -1.84
CA ARG A 391 -11.58 -17.98 -0.87
C ARG A 391 -11.79 -16.47 -0.76
N ASP A 392 -12.04 -16.01 0.47
CA ASP A 392 -12.11 -14.57 0.74
C ASP A 392 -10.72 -13.92 0.83
N TRP A 393 -10.17 -13.56 -0.33
CA TRP A 393 -8.85 -12.92 -0.45
C TRP A 393 -8.81 -11.51 0.14
N ALA A 394 -9.97 -10.83 0.25
CA ALA A 394 -10.03 -9.51 0.85
C ALA A 394 -9.59 -9.52 2.32
N LEU A 395 -9.81 -10.63 3.04
CA LEU A 395 -9.32 -10.79 4.42
C LEU A 395 -7.78 -10.77 4.51
N LEU A 396 -7.08 -11.26 3.49
CA LEU A 396 -5.61 -11.28 3.42
C LEU A 396 -5.01 -9.92 3.07
N LEU A 397 -5.78 -9.09 2.37
CA LEU A 397 -5.37 -7.77 1.88
C LEU A 397 -5.69 -6.63 2.87
N ARG A 398 -6.49 -6.89 3.91
CA ARG A 398 -6.81 -5.90 4.95
C ARG A 398 -5.54 -5.50 5.70
N SER A 399 -5.34 -4.19 5.89
CA SER A 399 -4.20 -3.66 6.65
C SER A 399 -4.31 -3.94 8.16
N ASN A 400 -5.54 -3.89 8.69
CA ASN A 400 -5.83 -4.07 10.11
C ASN A 400 -5.97 -5.56 10.45
N ARG A 401 -4.83 -6.23 10.70
CA ARG A 401 -4.78 -7.65 11.08
C ARG A 401 -3.99 -7.79 12.38
N GLU A 402 -4.43 -8.69 13.26
CA GLU A 402 -3.74 -8.94 14.54
C GLU A 402 -2.35 -9.56 14.35
N ARG A 403 -2.20 -10.42 13.34
CA ARG A 403 -0.94 -11.09 12.99
C ARG A 403 -0.58 -10.79 11.54
N ARG A 404 0.71 -10.53 11.28
CA ARG A 404 1.24 -10.30 9.92
C ARG A 404 1.13 -11.56 9.06
N PHE A 405 1.36 -12.73 9.67
CA PHE A 405 1.29 -14.03 9.01
C PHE A 405 0.42 -14.98 9.83
N SER A 406 -0.52 -15.67 9.16
CA SER A 406 -1.44 -16.63 9.75
C SER A 406 -1.33 -17.97 9.04
N VAL A 407 -0.74 -18.94 9.74
CA VAL A 407 -0.69 -20.34 9.28
C VAL A 407 -2.09 -20.91 9.06
N ALA A 408 -3.04 -20.56 9.95
CA ALA A 408 -4.44 -20.99 9.82
C ALA A 408 -5.08 -20.50 8.50
N SER A 409 -4.73 -19.30 8.03
CA SER A 409 -5.19 -18.79 6.73
C SER A 409 -4.58 -19.57 5.55
N VAL A 410 -3.31 -19.96 5.65
CA VAL A 410 -2.65 -20.79 4.62
C VAL A 410 -3.32 -22.15 4.57
N LEU A 411 -3.51 -22.82 5.72
CA LEU A 411 -4.21 -24.09 5.84
C LEU A 411 -5.63 -24.02 5.30
N TRP A 412 -6.37 -22.95 5.60
CA TRP A 412 -7.70 -22.74 5.03
C TRP A 412 -7.68 -22.61 3.51
N THR A 413 -6.69 -21.92 2.95
CA THR A 413 -6.55 -21.76 1.49
C THR A 413 -6.21 -23.11 0.82
N ILE A 414 -5.36 -23.92 1.45
CA ILE A 414 -5.05 -25.29 1.04
C ILE A 414 -6.30 -26.18 1.12
N ALA A 415 -7.09 -26.08 2.19
CA ALA A 415 -8.33 -26.84 2.35
C ALA A 415 -9.37 -26.49 1.28
N VAL A 416 -9.51 -25.20 0.94
CA VAL A 416 -10.36 -24.76 -0.18
C VAL A 416 -9.85 -25.33 -1.50
N ALA A 417 -8.54 -25.29 -1.77
CA ALA A 417 -7.98 -25.86 -2.99
C ALA A 417 -8.22 -27.37 -3.08
N TRP A 418 -7.99 -28.12 -1.99
CA TRP A 418 -8.34 -29.53 -1.90
C TRP A 418 -9.82 -29.77 -2.20
N PHE A 419 -10.72 -28.98 -1.61
CA PHE A 419 -12.16 -29.10 -1.86
C PHE A 419 -12.51 -28.83 -3.33
N VAL A 420 -11.93 -27.79 -3.93
CA VAL A 420 -12.12 -27.48 -5.36
C VAL A 420 -11.64 -28.63 -6.24
N THR A 421 -10.52 -29.29 -5.92
CA THR A 421 -10.03 -30.47 -6.68
C THR A 421 -10.95 -31.69 -6.56
N LYS A 422 -11.80 -31.75 -5.52
CA LYS A 422 -12.83 -32.78 -5.37
C LYS A 422 -14.10 -32.45 -6.17
N ILE A 423 -14.36 -31.18 -6.45
CA ILE A 423 -15.45 -30.77 -7.33
C ILE A 423 -15.03 -30.91 -8.79
N PHE A 424 -13.89 -30.31 -9.16
CA PHE A 424 -13.37 -30.27 -10.52
C PHE A 424 -12.04 -31.02 -10.59
N ALA A 425 -11.93 -31.98 -11.50
CA ALA A 425 -10.71 -32.76 -11.68
C ALA A 425 -9.52 -31.85 -12.00
N PHE A 426 -8.49 -31.87 -11.14
CA PHE A 426 -7.27 -31.07 -11.28
C PHE A 426 -6.11 -31.71 -10.48
N PRO A 427 -4.83 -31.56 -10.87
CA PRO A 427 -3.70 -32.17 -10.16
C PRO A 427 -3.59 -31.66 -8.71
N LEU A 428 -3.80 -32.57 -7.75
CA LEU A 428 -3.85 -32.21 -6.32
C LEU A 428 -2.53 -31.59 -5.83
N PRO A 429 -1.34 -32.17 -6.05
CA PRO A 429 -0.10 -31.61 -5.53
C PRO A 429 0.14 -30.17 -6.00
N LEU A 430 -0.14 -29.91 -7.28
CA LEU A 430 0.02 -28.61 -7.91
C LEU A 430 -0.99 -27.58 -7.39
N ALA A 431 -2.26 -27.98 -7.22
CA ALA A 431 -3.30 -27.16 -6.63
C ALA A 431 -2.96 -26.69 -5.21
N LEU A 432 -2.52 -27.61 -4.35
CA LEU A 432 -2.16 -27.29 -2.97
C LEU A 432 -0.92 -26.40 -2.91
N ALA A 433 0.07 -26.65 -3.77
CA ALA A 433 1.29 -25.86 -3.86
C ALA A 433 0.97 -24.40 -4.26
N TRP A 434 0.15 -24.18 -5.30
CA TRP A 434 -0.25 -22.81 -5.67
C TRP A 434 -1.07 -22.13 -4.58
N ALA A 435 -2.01 -22.84 -3.96
CA ALA A 435 -2.80 -22.30 -2.86
C ALA A 435 -1.93 -21.84 -1.68
N ALA A 436 -0.93 -22.64 -1.31
CA ALA A 436 0.03 -22.32 -0.27
C ALA A 436 0.86 -21.08 -0.62
N VAL A 437 1.48 -21.05 -1.81
CA VAL A 437 2.34 -19.94 -2.24
C VAL A 437 1.55 -18.64 -2.37
N LEU A 438 0.41 -18.66 -3.06
CA LEU A 438 -0.44 -17.48 -3.20
C LEU A 438 -0.84 -16.92 -1.83
N SER A 439 -1.24 -17.79 -0.89
CA SER A 439 -1.62 -17.36 0.47
C SER A 439 -0.44 -16.79 1.26
N CYS A 440 0.75 -17.40 1.16
CA CYS A 440 1.95 -16.93 1.84
C CYS A 440 2.45 -15.60 1.28
N VAL A 441 2.65 -15.50 -0.04
CA VAL A 441 3.19 -14.31 -0.69
C VAL A 441 2.27 -13.11 -0.49
N VAL A 442 0.96 -13.30 -0.68
CA VAL A 442 -0.02 -12.21 -0.47
C VAL A 442 0.03 -11.71 0.97
N GLN A 443 0.15 -12.59 1.97
CA GLN A 443 0.26 -12.18 3.38
C GLN A 443 1.53 -11.39 3.69
N LEU A 444 2.65 -11.74 3.07
CA LEU A 444 3.95 -11.11 3.28
C LEU A 444 4.06 -9.74 2.60
N VAL A 445 3.46 -9.61 1.42
CA VAL A 445 3.51 -8.42 0.56
C VAL A 445 2.39 -7.43 0.90
N SER A 446 1.27 -7.89 1.44
CA SER A 446 0.16 -7.01 1.78
C SER A 446 0.50 -6.10 2.96
N PRO A 447 0.07 -4.83 2.93
CA PRO A 447 0.33 -3.89 4.01
C PRO A 447 -0.24 -4.43 5.33
N TRP A 448 0.49 -4.20 6.42
CA TRP A 448 0.12 -4.64 7.76
C TRP A 448 0.32 -3.52 8.76
N ALA A 449 -0.72 -3.26 9.54
CA ALA A 449 -0.67 -2.41 10.73
C ALA A 449 -1.32 -3.20 11.88
N PRO A 450 -0.63 -3.36 13.03
CA PRO A 450 -1.20 -4.09 14.16
C PRO A 450 -2.50 -3.41 14.62
N ALA A 451 -3.56 -4.20 14.76
CA ALA A 451 -4.81 -3.75 15.34
C ALA A 451 -4.53 -3.28 16.78
N ARG A 452 -4.69 -1.98 17.07
CA ARG A 452 -4.70 -1.51 18.46
C ARG A 452 -5.87 -2.23 19.15
N GLN A 453 -5.58 -3.10 20.11
CA GLN A 453 -6.59 -3.77 20.92
C GLN A 453 -7.42 -2.71 21.66
N GLY A 454 -8.64 -2.48 21.19
CA GLY A 454 -9.63 -1.70 21.92
C GLY A 454 -10.05 -2.49 23.16
N ARG A 455 -9.54 -2.10 24.32
CA ARG A 455 -10.00 -2.57 25.64
C ARG A 455 -11.43 -2.07 25.86
N VAL A 456 -12.43 -2.81 25.36
CA VAL A 456 -13.83 -2.64 25.72
C VAL A 456 -14.07 -3.42 27.01
N THR A 457 -13.67 -2.85 28.15
CA THR A 457 -14.21 -3.26 29.44
C THR A 457 -15.58 -2.64 29.60
N ARG A 458 -16.61 -3.50 29.61
CA ARG A 458 -17.97 -3.17 30.05
C ARG A 458 -17.89 -2.51 31.43
N LEU A 459 -18.28 -1.24 31.53
CA LEU A 459 -18.66 -0.64 32.80
C LEU A 459 -20.17 -0.89 32.98
N ASN A 460 -20.48 -2.06 33.53
CA ASN A 460 -21.72 -2.34 34.25
C ASN A 460 -21.29 -3.07 35.53
N ALA A 461 -21.11 -2.31 36.61
CA ALA A 461 -21.25 -2.71 38.00
C ALA A 461 -21.19 -1.44 38.86
#